data_AF-A0A0U2Z2Q9-F1
#
_entry.id   AF-A0A0U2Z2Q9-F1
#
_cell.length_a   1.000
_cell.length_b   1.000
_cell.length_c   1.000
_cell.angle_alpha   90.00
_cell.angle_beta   90.00
_cell.angle_gamma   90.00
#
_symmetry.space_group_name_H-M   'P 1'
#
loop_
_entity.id
_entity.type
_entity.pdbx_description
1 polymer ?
#
loop_
_entity_poly.entity_id
_entity_poly.type
_entity_poly.pdbx_seq_one_letter_code
_entity_poly.pdbx_strand_id
1 'polypeptide(L)' 'MILVIIAFVLGTQNPAIVKVDYIIASSEVPLASLISLCVVFGLVLGLLLSIGKITQLKRQIRQQQRVNQSIQAQSSR' A
#
# COMPACT_ATOMS: atom_id res chain seq x y z
N MET A 1 -7.88 -6.32 -0.60
CA MET A 1 -8.94 -5.88 0.33
C MET A 1 -9.36 -6.99 1.29
N ILE A 2 -9.62 -8.22 0.81
CA ILE A 2 -9.94 -9.38 1.66
C ILE A 2 -8.96 -9.62 2.82
N LEU A 3 -7.65 -9.54 2.59
CA LEU A 3 -6.64 -9.71 3.65
C LEU A 3 -6.71 -8.63 4.75
N VAL A 4 -7.08 -7.40 4.39
CA VAL A 4 -7.23 -6.28 5.34
C VAL A 4 -8.45 -6.51 6.22
N ILE A 5 -9.55 -7.00 5.64
CA ILE A 5 -10.78 -7.34 6.37
C ILE A 5 -10.51 -8.48 7.34
N ILE A 6 -9.79 -9.52 6.92
CA ILE A 6 -9.42 -10.66 7.79
C ILE A 6 -8.53 -10.18 8.95
N ALA A 7 -7.52 -9.36 8.69
CA ALA A 7 -6.68 -8.79 9.73
C ALA A 7 -7.48 -7.91 10.72
N PHE A 8 -8.46 -7.15 10.23
CA PHE A 8 -9.33 -6.33 11.06
C PHE A 8 -10.24 -7.17 11.95
N VAL A 9 -10.89 -8.21 11.41
CA VAL A 9 -11.76 -9.11 12.18
C VAL A 9 -10.94 -9.90 13.21
N LEU A 10 -9.77 -10.42 12.84
CA LEU A 10 -8.89 -11.14 13.76
C LEU A 10 -8.29 -10.22 14.84
N GLY A 11 -8.01 -8.96 14.51
CA GLY A 11 -7.52 -7.98 15.48
C GLY A 11 -8.61 -7.50 16.44
N THR A 12 -9.81 -7.19 15.94
CA THR A 12 -10.95 -6.69 16.75
C THR A 12 -11.52 -7.74 17.69
N GLN A 13 -11.50 -9.01 17.30
CA GLN A 13 -11.96 -10.14 18.11
C GLN A 13 -10.92 -10.65 19.11
N ASN A 14 -9.72 -10.05 19.15
CA ASN A 14 -8.65 -10.47 20.05
C ASN A 14 -8.54 -9.48 21.23
N PRO A 15 -9.09 -9.82 22.41
CA PRO A 15 -9.07 -8.95 23.59
C PRO A 15 -7.70 -8.93 24.28
N ALA A 16 -6.62 -9.33 23.61
CA ALA A 16 -5.27 -9.26 24.14
C ALA A 16 -4.87 -7.79 24.37
N ILE A 17 -5.01 -7.36 25.62
CA ILE A 17 -4.53 -6.08 26.13
C ILE A 17 -3.01 -6.20 26.27
N VAL A 18 -2.27 -5.30 25.63
CA VAL A 18 -0.81 -5.26 25.73
C VAL A 18 -0.44 -4.03 26.52
N LYS A 19 0.37 -4.22 27.56
CA LYS A 19 0.95 -3.10 28.28
C LYS A 19 1.98 -2.45 27.40
N VAL A 20 1.70 -1.23 26.94
CA VAL A 20 2.65 -0.41 26.22
C VAL A 20 3.17 0.60 27.22
N ASP A 21 4.36 0.33 27.76
CA ASP A 21 5.06 1.28 28.62
C ASP A 21 5.56 2.43 27.75
N TYR A 22 4.71 3.44 27.56
CA TYR A 22 5.14 4.72 27.02
C TYR A 22 6.05 5.38 28.06
N ILE A 23 7.17 5.96 27.62
CA ILE A 23 8.26 6.54 28.43
C ILE A 23 7.78 7.58 29.47
N ILE A 24 6.52 8.07 29.36
CA ILE A 24 5.91 9.06 30.26
C ILE A 24 4.60 8.55 30.94
N ALA A 25 3.97 7.44 30.52
CA ALA A 25 2.80 6.85 31.20
C ALA A 25 2.48 5.44 30.66
N SER A 26 2.25 4.44 31.53
CA SER A 26 1.75 3.13 31.10
C SER A 26 0.27 3.22 30.75
N SER A 27 -0.08 3.00 29.48
CA SER A 27 -1.47 2.93 29.02
C SER A 27 -1.76 1.54 28.47
N GLU A 28 -2.79 0.90 29.00
CA GLU A 28 -3.32 -0.38 28.50
C GLU A 28 -4.07 -0.13 27.19
N VAL A 29 -3.33 -0.08 26.09
CA VAL A 29 -3.92 0.05 24.76
C VAL A 29 -4.14 -1.34 24.14
N PRO A 30 -5.32 -1.61 23.55
CA PRO A 30 -5.56 -2.88 22.87
C PRO A 30 -4.55 -3.08 21.73
N LEU A 31 -3.99 -4.30 21.59
CA LEU A 31 -3.07 -4.65 20.50
C LEU A 31 -3.64 -4.28 19.12
N ALA A 32 -4.96 -4.45 18.99
CA ALA A 32 -5.73 -4.13 17.81
C ALA A 32 -5.55 -2.68 17.34
N SER A 33 -5.43 -1.72 18.27
CA SER A 33 -5.25 -0.30 17.94
C SER A 33 -3.89 -0.05 17.30
N LEU A 34 -2.82 -0.64 17.85
CA LEU A 34 -1.46 -0.50 17.34
C LEU A 34 -1.31 -1.17 15.97
N ILE A 35 -1.86 -2.38 15.81
CA ILE A 35 -1.87 -3.10 14.54
C ILE A 35 -2.70 -2.35 13.49
N SER A 36 -3.87 -1.82 13.86
CA SER A 36 -4.72 -1.04 12.95
C SER A 36 -3.99 0.19 12.44
N LEU A 37 -3.30 0.94 13.31
CA LEU A 37 -2.52 2.10 12.91
C LEU A 37 -1.42 1.72 11.93
N CYS A 38 -0.69 0.63 12.22
CA CYS A 38 0.37 0.12 11.35
C CYS A 38 -0.16 -0.32 9.97
N VAL A 39 -1.31 -1.00 9.93
CA VAL A 39 -1.96 -1.42 8.68
C VAL A 39 -2.43 -0.23 7.86
N VAL A 40 -3.07 0.77 8.48
CA VAL A 40 -3.49 1.99 7.79
C VAL A 40 -2.28 2.73 7.22
N PHE A 41 -1.21 2.85 8.01
CA PHE A 41 0.02 3.51 7.57
C PHE A 41 0.67 2.77 6.38
N GLY A 42 0.80 1.45 6.50
CA GLY A 42 1.32 0.59 5.43
C GLY A 42 0.48 0.65 4.17
N LEU A 43 -0.85 0.73 4.30
CA LEU A 43 -1.77 0.86 3.17
C LEU A 43 -1.59 2.21 2.46
N VAL A 44 -1.53 3.32 3.21
CA VAL A 44 -1.33 4.66 2.65
C VAL A 44 0.01 4.74 1.91
N LEU A 45 1.09 4.28 2.53
CA LEU A 45 2.40 4.25 1.88
C LEU A 45 2.42 3.34 0.64
N GLY A 46 1.84 2.15 0.74
CA GLY A 46 1.76 1.21 -0.37
C GLY A 46 0.98 1.78 -1.56
N LEU A 47 -0.11 2.52 -1.32
CA LEU A 47 -0.88 3.21 -2.35
C LEU A 47 -0.08 4.33 -3.00
N LEU A 48 0.58 5.17 -2.21
CA LEU A 48 1.41 6.28 -2.72
C LEU A 48 2.53 5.77 -3.64
N LEU A 49 3.26 4.73 -3.21
CA LEU A 49 4.31 4.11 -4.01
C LEU A 49 3.76 3.48 -5.29
N SER A 50 2.63 2.79 -5.20
CA SER A 50 1.99 2.13 -6.34
C SER A 50 1.53 3.15 -7.39
N ILE A 51 0.90 4.25 -6.98
CA ILE A 51 0.46 5.32 -7.89
C ILE A 51 1.68 5.95 -8.59
N GLY A 52 2.76 6.20 -7.86
CA GLY A 52 4.02 6.70 -8.44
C GLY A 52 4.58 5.77 -9.51
N LYS A 53 4.65 4.46 -9.24
CA LYS A 53 5.16 3.47 -10.20
C LYS A 53 4.24 3.30 -11.41
N ILE A 54 2.93 3.26 -11.20
CA ILE A 54 1.95 3.11 -12.29
C ILE A 54 1.98 4.32 -13.23
N THR A 55 2.11 5.54 -12.69
CA THR A 55 2.20 6.75 -13.54
C THR A 55 3.49 6.78 -14.35
N GLN A 56 4.62 6.39 -13.77
CA GLN A 56 5.88 6.22 -14.50
C GLN A 56 5.75 5.15 -15.60
N LEU A 57 5.18 4.00 -15.28
CA LEU A 57 5.00 2.90 -16.22
C LEU A 57 4.08 3.29 -17.39
N LYS A 58 2.96 3.98 -17.11
CA LYS A 58 2.06 4.50 -18.15
C LYS A 58 2.77 5.49 -19.08
N ARG A 59 3.66 6.33 -18.54
CA ARG A 59 4.47 7.26 -19.35
C ARG A 59 5.44 6.51 -20.26
N GLN A 60 6.13 5.50 -19.74
CA GLN A 60 7.05 4.66 -20.53
C GLN A 60 6.31 3.91 -21.64
N ILE A 61 5.17 3.31 -21.35
CA ILE A 61 4.34 2.61 -22.35
C ILE A 61 3.92 3.56 -23.48
N ARG A 62 3.45 4.77 -23.15
CA ARG A 62 3.06 5.76 -24.17
C ARG A 62 4.23 6.20 -25.05
N GLN A 63 5.42 6.35 -24.48
CA GLN A 63 6.63 6.68 -25.24
C GLN A 63 7.02 5.53 -26.18
N GLN A 64 7.03 4.29 -25.67
CA GLN A 64 7.33 3.10 -26.45
C GLN A 64 6.34 2.86 -27.59
N GLN A 65 5.05 3.16 -27.39
CA GLN A 65 4.03 3.07 -28.45
C GLN A 65 4.33 4.04 -29.60
N ARG A 66 4.70 5.30 -29.29
CA ARG A 66 5.06 6.29 -30.31
C ARG A 66 6.27 5.84 -31.13
N VAL A 67 7.30 5.30 -30.47
CA VAL A 67 8.51 4.79 -31.15
C VAL A 67 8.19 3.58 -32.03
N ASN A 68 7.39 2.62 -31.54
CA ASN A 68 6.99 1.46 -32.35
C ASN A 68 6.19 1.85 -33.59
N GLN A 69 5.27 2.83 -33.49
CA GLN A 69 4.50 3.32 -34.65
C GLN A 69 5.40 3.91 -35.73
N SER A 70 6.43 4.68 -35.37
CA SER A 70 7.40 5.21 -36.35
C SER A 70 8.23 4.10 -37.01
N ILE A 71 8.64 3.08 -36.26
CA ILE A 71 9.41 1.95 -36.82
C ILE A 71 8.55 1.14 -37.81
N GLN A 72 7.28 0.89 -37.49
CA GLN A 72 6.35 0.19 -38.38
C GLN A 72 6.10 1.00 -39.67
N ALA A 73 5.89 2.32 -39.57
CA ALA A 73 5.69 3.18 -40.72
C ALA A 73 6.92 3.25 -41.66
N GLN A 74 8.12 3.03 -41.12
CA GLN A 74 9.37 3.00 -41.88
C GLN A 74 9.62 1.64 -42.54
N SER A 75 9.21 0.53 -41.90
CA SER A 75 9.38 -0.83 -42.43
C SER A 75 8.37 -1.22 -43.53
N SER A 76 7.29 -0.45 -43.71
CA SER A 76 6.29 -0.67 -44.77
C SER A 76 6.50 0.20 -46.03
N ARG A 77 7.57 1.00 -46.08
CA ARG A 77 8.02 1.74 -47.26
C ARG A 77 9.22 1.04 -47.91
#